data_AF-A0AAW1KZX7-F1
#
_entry.id   AF-A0AAW1KZX7-F1
#
_cell.length_a   1.000
_cell.length_b   1.000
_cell.length_c   1.000
_cell.angle_alpha   90.00
_cell.angle_beta   90.00
_cell.angle_gamma   90.00
#
_symmetry.space_group_name_H-M   'P 1'
#
loop_
_entity.id
_entity.type
_entity.pdbx_description
1 polymer ?
#
loop_
_entity_poly.entity_id
_entity_poly.type
_entity_poly.pdbx_seq_one_letter_code
_entity_poly.pdbx_strand_id
1 'polypeptide(L)'
;MEGSKVMFDKFDGKDFAFRKMQITDYLYSKNMHLPLEGSKPDFMEKAEWKKLDRQTLGVVRLTLARNVAFNVMSAATTVDPMNARRICMRNHLLQIRYSICVDCLLYRCIKEPRWRIMLMIIM
;
A
#
# COMPACT_ATOMS: atom_id res chain seq x y z
N MET A 1 0.85 -18.11 24.98
CA MET A 1 1.21 -16.71 25.26
C MET A 1 0.32 -15.84 24.40
N GLU A 2 -0.71 -15.28 25.05
CA GLU A 2 -1.79 -14.49 24.45
C GLU A 2 -1.21 -13.38 23.58
N GLY A 3 -1.56 -13.37 22.29
CA GLY A 3 -1.09 -12.36 21.36
C GLY A 3 -1.60 -11.00 21.79
N SER A 4 -0.72 -10.19 22.39
CA SER A 4 -0.98 -8.79 22.70
C SER A 4 -1.51 -8.12 21.45
N LYS A 5 -2.82 -7.87 21.42
CA LYS A 5 -3.50 -7.17 20.36
C LYS A 5 -2.97 -5.75 20.37
N VAL A 6 -1.92 -5.49 19.60
CA VAL A 6 -1.40 -4.14 19.45
C VAL A 6 -2.46 -3.33 18.72
N MET A 7 -3.21 -2.54 19.50
CA MET A 7 -4.20 -1.62 18.97
C MET A 7 -3.46 -0.40 18.46
N PHE A 8 -3.00 -0.46 17.21
CA PHE A 8 -2.64 0.73 16.48
C PHE A 8 -3.94 1.47 16.11
N ASP A 9 -3.93 2.78 16.27
CA ASP A 9 -4.88 3.60 15.52
C ASP A 9 -4.70 3.32 14.03
N LYS A 10 -5.84 3.12 13.35
CA LYS A 10 -5.84 2.81 11.93
C LYS A 10 -5.30 4.02 11.15
N PHE A 11 -4.34 3.77 10.26
CA PHE A 11 -3.76 4.79 9.40
C PHE A 11 -4.81 5.29 8.38
N ASP A 12 -5.25 6.53 8.56
CA ASP A 12 -6.27 7.22 7.76
C ASP A 12 -5.70 7.98 6.55
N GLY A 13 -4.36 8.04 6.45
CA GLY A 13 -3.64 8.77 5.42
C GLY A 13 -2.87 10.00 5.91
N LYS A 14 -3.01 10.38 7.18
CA LYS A 14 -2.24 11.47 7.82
C LYS A 14 -0.96 10.95 8.46
N ASP A 15 0.07 11.79 8.50
CA ASP A 15 1.35 11.48 9.14
C ASP A 15 1.97 10.16 8.67
N PHE A 16 1.98 9.97 7.34
CA PHE A 16 2.47 8.74 6.69
C PHE A 16 3.86 8.34 7.19
N ALA A 17 4.78 9.28 7.39
CA ALA A 17 6.13 8.99 7.87
C ALA A 17 6.11 8.36 9.29
N PHE A 18 5.32 8.92 10.21
CA PHE A 18 5.18 8.40 11.57
C PHE A 18 4.50 7.03 11.57
N ARG A 19 3.43 6.87 10.79
CA ARG A 19 2.71 5.58 10.70
C ARG A 19 3.56 4.50 10.04
N LYS A 20 4.31 4.85 9.00
CA LYS A 20 5.28 3.94 8.36
C LYS A 20 6.35 3.50 9.37
N MET A 21 6.89 4.43 10.16
CA MET A 21 7.83 4.11 11.24
C MET A 21 7.23 3.09 12.22
N GLN A 22 6.03 3.35 12.76
CA GLN A 22 5.36 2.43 13.70
C GLN A 22 5.14 1.03 13.12
N ILE A 23 4.65 0.93 11.89
CA ILE A 23 4.39 -0.38 11.26
C ILE A 23 5.73 -1.09 10.98
N THR A 24 6.75 -0.36 10.55
CA THR A 24 8.09 -0.91 10.31
C THR A 24 8.66 -1.51 11.59
N ASP A 25 8.69 -0.75 12.69
CA ASP A 25 9.20 -1.22 13.99
C ASP A 25 8.41 -2.42 14.51
N TYR A 26 7.08 -2.41 14.32
CA TYR A 26 6.24 -3.55 14.67
C TYR A 26 6.63 -4.81 13.88
N LEU A 27 6.83 -4.71 12.57
CA LEU A 27 7.22 -5.85 11.73
C LEU A 27 8.61 -6.38 12.11
N TYR A 28 9.55 -5.51 12.47
CA TYR A 28 10.83 -5.92 13.04
C TYR A 28 10.64 -6.70 14.34
N SER A 29 9.81 -6.20 15.27
CA SER A 29 9.52 -6.88 16.54
C SER A 29 8.88 -8.27 16.37
N LYS A 30 8.26 -8.53 15.22
CA LYS A 30 7.59 -9.80 14.87
C LYS A 30 8.41 -10.70 13.94
N ASN A 31 9.65 -10.32 13.60
CA ASN A 31 10.46 -11.01 12.59
C ASN A 31 9.77 -11.13 11.22
N MET A 32 8.92 -10.16 10.88
CA MET A 32 8.15 -10.07 9.62
C MET A 32 8.67 -8.97 8.69
N HIS A 33 9.91 -8.52 8.89
CA HIS A 33 10.50 -7.38 8.19
C HIS A 33 11.04 -7.73 6.80
N LEU A 34 11.44 -8.98 6.54
CA LEU A 34 12.08 -9.37 5.27
C LEU A 34 11.26 -8.99 4.01
N PRO A 35 9.91 -9.11 3.98
CA PRO A 35 9.12 -8.67 2.84
C PRO A 35 9.19 -7.16 2.53
N LEU A 36 9.69 -6.34 3.46
CA LEU A 36 9.92 -4.91 3.24
C LEU A 36 11.09 -4.65 2.27
N GLU A 37 12.03 -5.58 2.14
CA GLU A 37 13.17 -5.50 1.23
C GLU A 37 12.77 -5.75 -0.23
N GLY A 38 11.64 -6.43 -0.45
CA GLY A 38 11.00 -6.60 -1.75
C GLY A 38 11.52 -7.71 -2.64
N SER A 39 12.61 -8.36 -2.26
CA SER A 39 13.14 -9.55 -2.94
C SER A 39 13.29 -10.71 -1.95
N LYS A 40 13.01 -11.93 -2.42
CA LYS A 40 13.23 -13.14 -1.64
C LYS A 40 14.73 -13.33 -1.40
N PRO A 41 15.19 -13.55 -0.15
CA PRO A 41 16.56 -13.93 0.14
C PRO A 41 16.90 -15.33 -0.41
N ASP A 42 18.16 -15.57 -0.77
CA ASP A 42 18.59 -16.85 -1.37
C ASP A 42 18.42 -18.05 -0.43
N PHE A 43 18.61 -17.84 0.87
CA PHE A 43 18.51 -18.87 1.91
C PHE A 43 17.07 -19.31 2.24
N MET A 44 16.04 -18.66 1.68
CA MET A 44 14.64 -18.93 2.01
C MET A 44 13.92 -19.66 0.86
N GLU A 45 13.08 -20.63 1.19
CA GLU A 45 12.27 -21.34 0.20
C GLU A 45 11.18 -20.43 -0.40
N LYS A 46 10.78 -20.69 -1.65
CA LYS A 46 9.74 -19.90 -2.33
C LYS A 46 8.38 -19.98 -1.64
N ALA A 47 8.02 -21.15 -1.10
CA ALA A 47 6.75 -21.34 -0.39
C ALA A 47 6.75 -20.56 0.94
N GLU A 48 7.84 -20.63 1.70
CA GLU A 48 8.02 -19.91 2.95
C GLU A 48 8.00 -18.40 2.75
N TRP A 49 8.70 -17.89 1.72
CA TRP A 49 8.67 -16.48 1.36
C TRP A 49 7.26 -15.99 1.03
N LYS A 50 6.52 -16.72 0.20
CA LYS A 50 5.13 -16.35 -0.15
C LYS A 50 4.23 -16.31 1.09
N LYS A 51 4.42 -17.25 2.02
CA LYS A 51 3.69 -17.27 3.29
C LYS A 51 4.02 -16.05 4.13
N LEU A 52 5.31 -15.72 4.28
CA LEU A 52 5.78 -14.56 5.04
C LEU A 52 5.28 -13.24 4.44
N ASP A 53 5.46 -13.03 3.13
CA ASP A 53 4.96 -11.82 2.44
C ASP A 53 3.44 -11.67 2.57
N ARG A 54 2.68 -12.77 2.49
CA ARG A 54 1.23 -12.73 2.69
C ARG A 54 0.85 -12.35 4.13
N GLN A 55 1.60 -12.84 5.13
CA GLN A 55 1.38 -12.49 6.53
C GLN A 55 1.69 -11.02 6.79
N THR A 56 2.84 -10.53 6.32
CA THR A 56 3.23 -9.14 6.44
C THR A 56 2.22 -8.22 5.75
N LEU A 57 1.79 -8.54 4.53
CA LEU A 57 0.75 -7.80 3.83
C LEU A 57 -0.59 -7.78 4.59
N GLY A 58 -0.94 -8.88 5.28
CA GLY A 58 -2.11 -8.95 6.14
C GLY A 58 -2.02 -7.99 7.32
N VAL A 59 -0.88 -7.95 8.01
CA VAL A 59 -0.60 -6.99 9.10
C VAL A 59 -0.72 -5.56 8.59
N VAL A 60 -0.07 -5.23 7.47
CA VAL A 60 -0.14 -3.90 6.87
C VAL A 60 -1.59 -3.53 6.57
N ARG A 61 -2.40 -4.41 5.98
CA ARG A 61 -3.82 -4.12 5.71
C ARG A 61 -4.65 -3.90 6.97
N LEU A 62 -4.34 -4.60 8.06
CA LEU A 62 -5.05 -4.46 9.34
C LEU A 62 -4.73 -3.15 10.06
N THR A 63 -3.56 -2.55 9.82
CA THR A 63 -3.19 -1.24 10.38
C THR A 63 -3.76 -0.07 9.59
N LEU A 64 -4.40 -0.30 8.43
CA LEU A 64 -5.01 0.75 7.62
C LEU A 64 -6.46 1.04 8.02
N ALA A 65 -6.85 2.31 7.90
CA ALA A 65 -8.24 2.69 7.93
C ALA A 65 -8.96 2.21 6.68
N ARG A 66 -10.28 2.05 6.79
CA ARG A 66 -11.11 1.46 5.73
C ARG A 66 -10.91 2.16 4.37
N ASN A 67 -10.90 3.48 4.36
CA ASN A 67 -10.71 4.32 3.16
C ASN A 67 -9.34 4.13 2.49
N VAL A 68 -8.30 3.82 3.27
CA VAL A 68 -6.94 3.58 2.75
C VAL A 68 -6.76 2.12 2.32
N ALA A 69 -7.30 1.18 3.10
CA ALA A 69 -7.23 -0.26 2.83
C ALA A 69 -7.82 -0.63 1.46
N PHE A 70 -8.90 0.04 1.04
CA PHE A 70 -9.50 -0.17 -0.28
C PHE A 70 -8.55 0.21 -1.43
N ASN A 71 -7.69 1.21 -1.26
CA ASN A 71 -6.74 1.63 -2.30
C ASN A 71 -5.59 0.62 -2.49
N VAL A 72 -5.26 -0.15 -1.45
CA VAL A 72 -4.17 -1.13 -1.46
C VAL A 72 -4.66 -2.57 -1.55
N MET A 73 -5.97 -2.80 -1.68
CA MET A 73 -6.55 -4.15 -1.75
C MET A 73 -6.00 -4.96 -2.93
N SER A 74 -5.67 -4.28 -4.03
CA SER A 74 -5.05 -4.88 -5.23
C SER A 74 -3.53 -5.03 -5.14
N ALA A 75 -2.88 -4.59 -4.06
CA ALA A 75 -1.45 -4.78 -3.87
C ALA A 75 -1.11 -6.27 -3.83
N ALA A 76 -0.10 -6.65 -4.61
CA ALA A 76 0.35 -8.04 -4.71
C ALA A 76 1.43 -8.35 -3.67
N THR A 77 2.21 -7.33 -3.26
CA THR A 77 3.36 -7.48 -2.35
C THR A 77 3.29 -6.46 -1.21
N THR A 78 4.03 -6.73 -0.13
CA THR A 78 4.16 -5.79 1.02
C THR A 78 4.83 -4.46 0.62
N VAL A 79 5.68 -4.48 -0.41
CA VAL A 79 6.40 -3.30 -0.90
C VAL A 79 5.45 -2.24 -1.42
N ASP A 80 4.39 -2.65 -2.13
CA ASP A 80 3.42 -1.77 -2.77
C ASP A 80 2.81 -0.75 -1.78
N PRO A 81 2.17 -1.16 -0.66
CA PRO A 81 1.62 -0.21 0.32
C PRO A 81 2.69 0.56 1.10
N MET A 82 3.86 -0.02 1.35
CA MET A 82 4.92 0.60 2.15
C MET A 82 5.71 1.68 1.40
N ASN A 83 5.80 1.56 0.09
CA ASN A 83 6.47 2.52 -0.78
C ASN A 83 5.52 3.46 -1.52
N ALA A 84 4.20 3.31 -1.35
CA ALA A 84 3.20 4.23 -1.85
C ALA A 84 3.31 5.62 -1.17
N ARG A 85 4.26 6.45 -1.60
CA ARG A 85 4.36 7.87 -1.21
C ARG A 85 3.20 8.71 -1.69
N ARG A 86 2.45 8.22 -2.68
CA ARG A 86 1.23 8.83 -3.21
C ARG A 86 0.13 7.78 -3.25
N ILE A 87 -0.52 7.56 -2.11
CA ILE A 87 -1.91 7.10 -2.18
C ILE A 87 -2.68 8.30 -2.73
N CYS A 88 -2.87 8.33 -4.05
CA CYS A 88 -3.86 9.20 -4.72
C CYS A 88 -5.19 8.76 -4.12
N MET A 89 -5.56 9.31 -2.95
CA MET A 89 -6.78 8.95 -2.25
C MET A 89 -7.92 9.17 -3.23
N ARG A 90 -8.57 8.09 -3.66
CA ARG A 90 -9.90 8.22 -4.23
C ARG A 90 -10.87 8.52 -3.09
N ASN A 91 -10.73 9.69 -2.46
CA ASN A 91 -11.87 10.30 -1.80
C ASN A 91 -12.72 10.91 -2.91
N HIS A 92 -13.64 10.09 -3.39
CA HIS A 92 -14.79 10.55 -4.13
C HIS A 92 -15.62 11.36 -3.13
N LEU A 93 -15.38 12.67 -3.12
CA LEU A 93 -16.20 13.80 -2.64
C LEU A 93 -15.25 14.89 -2.09
N LEU A 94 -15.21 16.00 -2.84
CA LEU A 94 -14.65 17.32 -2.48
C LEU A 94 -13.15 17.61 -2.70
N GLN A 95 -12.57 17.25 -3.85
CA GLN A 95 -11.59 18.12 -4.56
C GLN A 95 -11.63 17.91 -6.08
N ILE A 96 -12.84 17.95 -6.63
CA ILE A 96 -13.03 18.32 -8.03
C ILE A 96 -12.83 19.84 -8.11
N ARG A 97 -11.58 20.28 -8.22
CA ARG A 97 -11.15 21.51 -8.89
C ARG A 97 -9.64 21.61 -8.76
N TYR A 98 -8.96 21.28 -9.86
CA TYR A 98 -7.54 21.64 -10.12
C TYR A 98 -6.45 20.97 -9.27
N SER A 99 -6.33 19.64 -9.34
CA SER A 99 -5.01 19.00 -9.48
C SER A 99 -5.20 17.51 -9.77
N ILE A 100 -5.51 17.19 -11.01
CA ILE A 100 -5.29 15.83 -11.48
C ILE A 100 -3.77 15.72 -11.67
N CYS A 101 -3.08 15.04 -10.76
CA CYS A 101 -1.69 14.68 -10.99
C CYS A 101 -1.60 13.96 -12.34
N VAL A 102 -0.79 14.49 -13.26
CA VAL A 102 -0.56 13.92 -14.59
C VAL A 102 -0.14 12.45 -14.48
N ASP A 103 0.55 12.10 -13.39
CA ASP A 103 0.91 10.73 -13.01
C ASP A 103 -0.32 9.82 -12.73
N CYS A 104 -1.39 10.35 -12.11
CA CYS A 104 -2.64 9.59 -11.85
C CYS A 104 -3.45 9.39 -13.14
N LEU A 105 -3.35 10.28 -14.15
CA LEU A 105 -3.94 10.09 -15.49
C LEU A 105 -3.19 9.03 -16.29
N LEU A 106 -1.86 9.12 -16.32
CA LEU A 106 -1.02 8.13 -17.00
C LEU A 106 -1.20 6.73 -16.41
N TYR A 107 -1.23 6.60 -15.08
CA TYR A 107 -1.44 5.30 -14.43
C TYR A 107 -2.81 4.67 -14.77
N ARG A 108 -3.88 5.48 -14.85
CA ARG A 108 -5.21 4.99 -15.29
C ARG A 108 -5.24 4.64 -16.78
N CYS A 109 -4.56 5.41 -17.63
CA CYS A 109 -4.48 5.12 -19.07
C CYS A 109 -3.64 3.88 -19.41
N ILE A 110 -2.67 3.52 -18.56
CA ILE A 110 -1.92 2.26 -18.69
C ILE A 110 -2.77 1.05 -18.28
N LYS A 111 -3.63 1.18 -17.26
CA LYS A 111 -4.44 0.06 -16.74
C LYS A 111 -5.80 -0.13 -17.40
N GLU A 112 -6.41 0.89 -17.98
CA GLU A 112 -7.73 0.80 -18.62
C GLU A 112 -7.73 1.38 -20.06
N PRO A 113 -7.83 0.54 -21.10
CA PRO A 113 -7.75 0.99 -22.50
C PRO A 113 -8.93 1.87 -22.94
N ARG A 114 -10.06 1.89 -22.20
CA ARG A 114 -11.23 2.74 -22.50
C ARG A 114 -10.95 4.24 -22.39
N TRP A 115 -9.93 4.66 -21.64
CA TRP A 115 -9.62 6.07 -21.40
C TRP A 115 -8.51 6.65 -22.29
N ARG A 116 -7.94 5.83 -23.19
CA ARG A 116 -6.90 6.26 -24.14
C ARG A 116 -7.37 7.39 -25.08
N ILE A 117 -8.66 7.43 -25.41
CA ILE A 117 -9.24 8.44 -26.29
C ILE A 117 -9.28 9.82 -25.59
N MET A 118 -9.41 9.86 -24.26
CA MET A 118 -9.46 11.13 -23.52
C MET A 118 -8.12 11.87 -23.49
N LEU A 119 -6.99 11.17 -23.59
CA LEU A 119 -5.66 11.80 -23.66
C LEU A 119 -5.39 12.48 -25.01
N MET A 120 -5.95 11.97 -26.10
CA MET A 120 -5.74 12.54 -27.44
C MET A 120 -6.56 13.80 -27.72
N ILE A 121 -7.52 14.15 -26.87
CA ILE A 121 -8.38 15.35 -27.03
C ILE A 121 -7.81 16.55 -26.25
N ILE A 122 -6.84 16.34 -25.36
CA ILE A 122 -6.28 17.39 -24.47
C ILE A 122 -4.84 17.78 -24.87
N MET A 123 -4.23 17.11 -25.86
CA MET A 123 -2.99 17.54 -26.51
C MET A 123 -3.29 18.29 -27.81
#